data_AF-A0A317Z4G0-F1
#
_entry.id   AF-A0A317Z4G0-F1
#
_cell.length_a   1.000
_cell.length_b   1.000
_cell.length_c   1.000
_cell.angle_alpha   90.00
_cell.angle_beta   90.00
_cell.angle_gamma   90.00
#
_symmetry.space_group_name_H-M   'P 1'
#
loop_
_entity.id
_entity.type
_entity.pdbx_description
1 polymer ?
#
loop_
_entity_poly.entity_id
_entity_poly.type
_entity_poly.pdbx_seq_one_letter_code
_entity_poly.pdbx_strand_id
1 'polypeptide(L)'
;YEYHLSLVGYEMCIRGNHKTLGVIGADRIGLGVAKRAQSFGMKILAFDPYLTDEKAKSLSITKATVDEIAQHSDFVTLHTPLT
;
A
#
# COMPACT_ATOMS: atom_id res chain seq x y z
N TYR A 1 5.33 -4.46 17.84
CA TYR A 1 4.95 -3.74 16.61
C TYR A 1 6.13 -3.56 15.66
N GLU A 2 7.30 -3.08 16.10
CA GLU A 2 8.50 -2.97 15.23
C GLU A 2 8.99 -4.29 14.63
N TYR A 3 8.98 -5.39 15.40
CA TYR A 3 9.38 -6.73 14.89
C TYR A 3 8.45 -7.29 13.81
N HIS A 4 7.18 -6.90 13.82
CA HIS A 4 6.23 -7.33 12.78
C HIS A 4 6.42 -6.48 11.52
N LEU A 5 6.65 -5.17 11.68
CA LEU A 5 7.03 -4.27 10.59
C LEU A 5 8.37 -4.65 9.94
N SER A 6 9.34 -5.16 10.71
CA SER A 6 10.62 -5.64 10.16
C SER A 6 10.48 -6.96 9.41
N LEU A 7 9.64 -7.89 9.88
CA LEU A 7 9.30 -9.12 9.16
C LEU A 7 8.57 -8.82 7.84
N VAL A 8 7.55 -7.96 7.87
CA VAL A 8 6.84 -7.52 6.65
C VAL A 8 7.80 -6.79 5.71
N GLY A 9 8.69 -5.94 6.23
CA GLY A 9 9.73 -5.27 5.44
C GLY A 9 10.74 -6.25 4.79
N TYR A 10 11.12 -7.31 5.50
CA TYR A 10 12.00 -8.36 4.99
C TYR A 10 11.32 -9.21 3.91
N GLU A 11 10.06 -9.59 4.12
CA GLU A 11 9.26 -10.31 3.11
C GLU A 11 9.01 -9.45 1.86
N MET A 12 8.73 -8.16 2.03
CA MET A 12 8.64 -7.19 0.93
C MET A 12 9.96 -7.10 0.14
N CYS A 13 11.10 -7.07 0.82
CA CYS A 13 12.41 -6.97 0.17
C CYS A 13 12.81 -8.26 -0.58
N ILE A 14 12.43 -9.45 -0.08
CA ILE A 14 12.81 -10.74 -0.67
C ILE A 14 11.90 -11.14 -1.83
N ARG A 15 10.61 -10.81 -1.78
CA ARG A 15 9.60 -11.28 -2.75
C ARG A 15 8.94 -10.15 -3.56
N GLY A 16 9.40 -8.91 -3.42
CA GLY A 16 8.71 -7.70 -3.88
C GLY A 16 8.58 -7.51 -5.40
N ASN A 17 9.52 -8.04 -6.19
CA ASN A 17 9.67 -7.70 -7.61
C ASN A 17 8.46 -7.98 -8.54
N HIS A 18 7.39 -8.61 -8.06
CA HIS A 18 6.14 -8.78 -8.81
C HIS A 18 4.88 -8.75 -7.93
N LYS A 19 4.99 -8.32 -6.67
CA LYS A 19 3.87 -8.39 -5.71
C LYS A 19 3.09 -7.08 -5.63
N THR A 20 1.82 -7.20 -5.31
CA THR A 20 0.91 -6.07 -5.16
C THR A 20 0.65 -5.80 -3.67
N LEU A 21 0.87 -4.55 -3.25
CA LEU A 21 0.50 -4.06 -1.92
C LEU A 21 -0.79 -3.25 -2.02
N GLY A 22 -1.79 -3.68 -1.27
CA GLY A 22 -3.02 -2.97 -0.99
C GLY A 22 -2.88 -2.02 0.20
N VAL A 23 -3.23 -0.75 0.02
CA VAL A 23 -3.19 0.28 1.07
C VAL A 23 -4.60 0.82 1.27
N ILE A 24 -5.21 0.52 2.41
CA ILE A 24 -6.53 1.04 2.77
C ILE A 24 -6.31 2.21 3.74
N GLY A 25 -6.54 3.43 3.29
CA GLY A 25 -6.20 4.68 3.98
C GLY A 25 -4.89 5.29 3.45
N ALA A 26 -5.01 6.40 2.70
CA ALA A 26 -3.90 7.12 2.08
C ALA A 26 -3.49 8.35 2.92
N ASP A 27 -3.33 8.12 4.22
CA ASP A 27 -2.87 9.12 5.17
C ASP A 27 -1.33 9.27 5.14
N ARG A 28 -0.75 10.02 6.08
CA ARG A 28 0.71 10.20 6.13
C ARG A 28 1.47 8.88 6.31
N ILE A 29 0.91 7.92 7.05
CA ILE A 29 1.56 6.64 7.33
C ILE A 29 1.42 5.71 6.12
N GLY A 30 0.21 5.56 5.58
CA GLY A 30 -0.08 4.74 4.41
C GLY A 30 0.71 5.17 3.18
N LEU A 31 0.84 6.49 2.94
CA LEU A 31 1.70 7.00 1.87
C LEU A 31 3.19 6.73 2.11
N GLY A 32 3.65 6.78 3.36
CA GLY A 32 5.02 6.43 3.72
C GLY A 32 5.31 4.94 3.47
N VAL A 33 4.36 4.06 3.77
CA VAL A 33 4.46 2.63 3.49
C VAL A 33 4.44 2.37 1.98
N ALA A 34 3.51 2.98 1.24
CA ALA A 34 3.44 2.88 -0.22
C ALA A 34 4.75 3.28 -0.90
N LYS A 35 5.38 4.38 -0.48
CA LYS A 35 6.65 4.85 -1.04
C LYS A 35 7.80 3.86 -0.81
N ARG A 36 7.86 3.23 0.36
CA ARG A 36 8.87 2.19 0.67
C ARG A 36 8.61 0.94 -0.18
N ALA A 37 7.37 0.47 -0.24
CA ALA A 37 6.99 -0.69 -1.04
C ALA A 37 7.29 -0.50 -2.55
N GLN A 38 7.07 0.70 -3.09
CA GLN A 38 7.47 1.04 -4.47
C GLN A 38 8.99 0.93 -4.67
N SER A 39 9.79 1.32 -3.67
CA SER A 39 11.26 1.21 -3.73
C SER A 39 11.73 -0.25 -3.75
N PHE A 40 10.88 -1.18 -3.30
CA PHE A 40 11.08 -2.63 -3.39
C PHE A 40 10.48 -3.26 -4.67
N GLY A 41 10.02 -2.44 -5.62
CA GLY A 41 9.47 -2.90 -6.91
C GLY A 41 8.02 -3.41 -6.86
N MET A 42 7.30 -3.16 -5.76
CA MET A 42 5.91 -3.58 -5.63
C MET A 42 4.94 -2.65 -6.37
N LYS A 43 3.84 -3.22 -6.87
CA LYS A 43 2.70 -2.45 -7.39
C LYS A 43 1.82 -2.01 -6.23
N ILE A 44 1.35 -0.77 -6.24
CA ILE A 44 0.51 -0.24 -5.15
C ILE A 44 -0.92 -0.04 -5.64
N LEU A 45 -1.85 -0.73 -4.99
CA LEU A 45 -3.28 -0.45 -5.05
C LEU A 45 -3.67 0.29 -3.78
N ALA A 46 -4.33 1.44 -3.88
CA ALA A 46 -4.76 2.18 -2.71
C ALA A 46 -6.22 2.60 -2.77
N PHE A 47 -6.89 2.53 -1.63
CA PHE A 47 -8.24 3.02 -1.42
C PHE A 47 -8.22 4.09 -0.33
N ASP A 48 -8.78 5.25 -0.64
CA ASP A 48 -9.05 6.30 0.33
C ASP A 48 -10.17 7.22 -0.21
N PRO A 49 -11.19 7.57 0.60
CA PRO A 49 -12.28 8.44 0.18
C PRO A 49 -11.83 9.82 -0.34
N TYR A 50 -10.68 10.31 0.13
CA TYR A 50 -10.13 11.62 -0.17
C TYR A 50 -8.95 11.56 -1.17
N LEU A 51 -8.61 10.38 -1.69
CA LEU A 51 -7.57 10.24 -2.71
C LEU A 51 -8.13 10.63 -4.08
N THR A 52 -7.64 11.75 -4.61
CA THR A 52 -7.91 12.20 -5.97
C THR A 52 -7.03 11.45 -6.97
N ASP A 53 -7.51 11.28 -8.20
CA ASP A 53 -6.77 10.63 -9.29
C ASP A 53 -5.45 11.34 -9.63
N GLU A 54 -5.41 12.66 -9.50
CA GLU A 54 -4.19 13.46 -9.67
C GLU A 54 -3.13 13.12 -8.61
N LYS A 55 -3.56 12.98 -7.35
CA LYS A 55 -2.68 12.62 -6.24
C LYS A 55 -2.21 11.17 -6.37
N ALA A 56 -3.08 10.26 -6.81
CA ALA A 56 -2.71 8.88 -7.09
C ALA A 56 -1.65 8.80 -8.20
N LYS A 57 -1.86 9.51 -9.32
CA LYS A 57 -0.89 9.57 -10.44
C LYS A 57 0.46 10.16 -10.04
N SER A 58 0.47 11.27 -9.30
CA SER A 58 1.73 11.89 -8.86
C SER A 58 2.56 11.03 -7.90
N LEU A 59 1.90 10.07 -7.23
CA LEU A 59 2.53 9.13 -6.29
C LEU A 59 2.79 7.74 -6.90
N SER A 60 2.52 7.56 -8.20
CA SER A 60 2.58 6.26 -8.88
C SER A 60 1.76 5.17 -8.19
N ILE A 61 0.60 5.55 -7.65
CA ILE A 61 -0.35 4.67 -6.98
C ILE A 61 -1.56 4.46 -7.88
N THR A 62 -2.03 3.22 -7.97
CA THR A 62 -3.29 2.91 -8.65
C THR A 62 -4.42 2.99 -7.63
N LYS A 63 -5.38 3.90 -7.87
CA LYS A 63 -6.59 3.98 -7.06
C LYS A 63 -7.45 2.74 -7.34
N ALA A 64 -7.90 2.08 -6.29
CA ALA A 64 -8.70 0.87 -6.36
C ALA A 64 -9.75 0.89 -5.24
N THR A 65 -10.78 0.08 -5.37
CA THR A 65 -11.77 -0.19 -4.32
C THR A 65 -11.23 -1.20 -3.31
N VAL A 66 -11.87 -1.29 -2.14
CA VAL A 66 -11.51 -2.29 -1.12
C VAL A 66 -11.64 -3.72 -1.66
N ASP A 67 -12.64 -3.98 -2.49
CA ASP A 67 -12.86 -5.29 -3.11
C ASP A 67 -11.74 -5.65 -4.10
N GLU A 68 -11.37 -4.71 -4.99
CA GLU A 68 -10.24 -4.89 -5.91
C GLU A 68 -8.92 -5.10 -5.16
N ILE A 69 -8.73 -4.37 -4.05
CA ILE A 69 -7.57 -4.57 -3.17
C ILE A 69 -7.60 -5.98 -2.58
N ALA A 70 -8.72 -6.46 -2.05
CA ALA A 70 -8.83 -7.79 -1.48
C ALA A 70 -8.58 -8.90 -2.52
N GLN A 71 -8.96 -8.69 -3.78
CA GLN A 71 -8.81 -9.67 -4.86
C GLN A 71 -7.41 -9.69 -5.48
N HIS A 72 -6.74 -8.52 -5.57
CA HIS A 72 -5.51 -8.39 -6.36
C HIS A 72 -4.24 -8.14 -5.54
N SER A 73 -4.36 -7.94 -4.22
CA SER A 73 -3.20 -7.66 -3.36
C SER A 73 -2.64 -8.94 -2.73
N ASP A 74 -1.31 -9.08 -2.75
CA ASP A 74 -0.61 -10.10 -1.98
C ASP A 74 -0.54 -9.75 -0.49
N PHE A 75 -0.48 -8.44 -0.21
CA PHE A 75 -0.38 -7.89 1.13
C PHE A 75 -1.35 -6.72 1.24
N VAL A 76 -1.99 -6.56 2.40
CA VAL A 76 -2.88 -5.43 2.68
C VAL A 76 -2.45 -4.76 3.96
N THR A 77 -2.35 -3.44 3.94
CA THR A 77 -2.12 -2.62 5.13
C THR A 77 -3.28 -1.66 5.34
N LEU A 78 -3.71 -1.53 6.60
CA LEU A 78 -4.85 -0.72 6.99
C LEU A 78 -4.37 0.48 7.81
N HIS A 79 -4.62 1.67 7.29
CA HIS A 79 -4.26 2.96 7.87
C HIS A 79 -5.47 3.89 7.90
N THR A 80 -6.65 3.33 8.17
CA THR A 80 -7.86 4.11 8.42
C THR A 80 -7.94 4.46 9.90
N PRO A 81 -8.34 5.69 10.28
CA PRO A 81 -8.66 5.99 11.66
C PRO A 81 -9.76 5.04 12.16
N LEU A 82 -9.62 4.55 13.39
CA LEU A 82 -10.67 3.80 14.07
C LEU A 82 -11.71 4.81 14.55
N THR A 83 -12.77 4.96 13.78
CA THR A 83 -13.95 5.74 14.15
C THR A 83 -15.18 4.86 14.09
#